data_AF-A0A4U7D2J7-F1
#
_entry.id   AF-A0A4U7D2J7-F1
#
_cell.length_a   1.000
_cell.length_b   1.000
_cell.length_c   1.000
_cell.angle_alpha   90.00
_cell.angle_beta   90.00
_cell.angle_gamma   90.00
#
_symmetry.space_group_name_H-M   'P 1'
#
loop_
_entity.id
_entity.type
_entity.pdbx_description
1 polymer ?
#
loop_
_entity_poly.entity_id
_entity_poly.type
_entity_poly.pdbx_seq_one_letter_code
_entity_poly.pdbx_strand_id
1 'polypeptide(L)' 'MRIITHSCPDCGTVVAANELESNRVMKCPGLGCQGVLRFDELPEEARDHFLDNRERYEI' A
#
# COMPACT_ATOMS: atom_id res chain seq x y z
N MET A 1 -10.63 -13.17 1.25
CA MET A 1 -9.52 -12.24 1.49
C MET A 1 -9.07 -11.71 0.14
N ARG A 2 -9.12 -10.39 -0.08
CA ARG A 2 -8.73 -9.74 -1.35
C ARG A 2 -7.28 -9.27 -1.18
N ILE A 3 -6.36 -9.67 -2.05
CA ILE A 3 -5.01 -9.11 -2.00
C ILE A 3 -5.09 -7.68 -2.54
N ILE A 4 -4.70 -6.69 -1.73
CA ILE A 4 -4.64 -5.29 -2.13
C ILE A 4 -3.18 -4.87 -2.16
N THR A 5 -2.73 -4.40 -3.33
CA THR A 5 -1.38 -3.94 -3.56
C THR A 5 -1.38 -2.59 -4.28
N HIS A 6 -0.30 -1.85 -4.10
CA HIS A 6 0.01 -0.63 -4.83
C HIS A 6 1.35 -0.81 -5.56
N SER A 7 1.38 -0.49 -6.85
CA SER A 7 2.61 -0.49 -7.63
C SER A 7 3.22 0.91 -7.61
N CYS A 8 4.48 1.01 -7.18
CA CYS A 8 5.21 2.26 -7.23
C CYS A 8 5.26 2.78 -8.67
N PRO A 9 4.82 4.03 -8.93
CA PRO A 9 4.81 4.58 -10.29
C PRO A 9 6.21 4.80 -10.87
N ASP A 10 7.23 4.95 -10.02
CA ASP A 10 8.60 5.26 -10.45
C ASP A 10 9.41 4.01 -10.86
N CYS A 11 9.24 2.89 -10.15
CA CYS A 11 10.08 1.70 -10.34
C CYS A 11 9.30 0.39 -10.47
N GLY A 12 7.96 0.42 -10.38
CA GLY A 12 7.11 -0.76 -10.50
C GLY A 12 7.15 -1.73 -9.30
N THR A 13 7.86 -1.39 -8.23
CA THR A 13 7.88 -2.19 -6.99
C THR A 13 6.47 -2.28 -6.41
N VAL A 14 6.03 -3.51 -6.09
CA VAL A 14 4.70 -3.78 -5.56
C VAL A 14 4.76 -3.79 -4.02
N VAL A 15 3.90 -3.01 -3.38
CA VAL A 15 3.79 -2.89 -1.92
C VAL A 15 2.39 -3.29 -1.48
N ALA A 16 2.27 -3.99 -0.36
CA ALA A 16 0.98 -4.42 0.19
C ALA A 16 0.27 -3.26 0.91
N ALA A 17 -1.07 -3.29 0.91
CA ALA A 17 -1.87 -2.23 1.53
C ALA A 17 -1.69 -2.12 3.06
N ASN A 18 -1.46 -3.23 3.75
CA ASN A 18 -1.20 -3.25 5.20
C ASN A 18 0.13 -2.56 5.56
N GLU A 19 1.17 -2.74 4.75
CA GLU A 19 2.43 -2.01 4.89
C GLU A 19 2.24 -0.50 4.69
N LEU A 20 1.45 -0.11 3.69
CA LEU A 20 1.15 1.31 3.42
C LEU A 20 0.29 1.94 4.52
N GLU A 21 -0.71 1.23 5.05
CA GLU A 21 -1.57 1.77 6.12
C GLU A 21 -0.80 1.93 7.43
N SER A 22 0.01 0.93 7.80
CA SER A 22 0.82 0.95 9.02
C SER A 22 1.79 2.12 9.05
N ASN A 23 2.38 2.46 7.90
CA ASN A 23 3.33 3.58 7.79
C ASN A 23 2.66 4.91 7.42
N ARG A 24 1.46 4.88 6.82
CA ARG A 24 0.71 5.98 6.17
C ARG A 24 1.42 6.63 4.98
N VAL A 25 2.72 6.85 5.10
CA VAL A 25 3.63 7.38 4.10
C VAL A 25 4.97 6.66 4.27
N MET A 26 5.49 6.06 3.21
CA MET A 26 6.78 5.37 3.25
C MET A 26 7.62 5.64 2.00
N LYS A 27 8.95 5.54 2.14
CA LYS A 27 9.81 5.45 0.97
C LYS A 27 9.57 4.11 0.27
N CYS A 28 9.59 4.13 -1.06
CA CYS A 28 9.52 2.92 -1.86
C CYS A 28 10.67 1.98 -1.46
N PRO A 29 10.39 0.70 -1.15
CA PRO A 29 11.42 -0.27 -0.80
C PRO A 29 12.24 -0.74 -2.02
N GLY A 30 11.87 -0.30 -3.23
CA GLY A 30 12.60 -0.60 -4.46
C GLY A 30 14.05 -0.12 -4.39
N LEU A 31 14.98 -0.97 -4.83
CA LEU A 31 16.42 -0.69 -4.77
C LEU A 31 16.76 0.59 -5.56
N GLY A 32 17.32 1.59 -4.87
CA GLY A 32 17.68 2.87 -5.49
C GLY A 32 16.51 3.80 -5.82
N CYS A 33 15.27 3.41 -5.50
CA CYS A 33 14.10 4.25 -5.71
C CYS A 33 13.95 5.27 -4.58
N GLN A 34 13.68 6.53 -4.93
CA GLN A 34 13.38 7.60 -3.95
C GLN A 34 11.89 7.95 -3.91
N GLY A 35 11.04 7.19 -4.61
CA GLY A 35 9.60 7.38 -4.63
C GLY A 35 9.02 7.33 -3.22
N VAL A 36 7.98 8.11 -2.99
CA VAL A 36 7.22 8.12 -1.73
C VAL A 36 5.85 7.54 -2.04
N LEU A 37 5.48 6.49 -1.30
CA LEU A 37 4.21 5.81 -1.44
C LEU A 37 3.34 6.13 -0.24
N ARG A 38 2.04 6.24 -0.48
CA ARG A 38 1.07 6.62 0.53
C ARG A 38 -0.18 5.76 0.43
N PHE A 39 -0.84 5.56 1.55
CA PHE A 39 -2.08 4.77 1.57
C PHE A 39 -3.23 5.47 0.80
N ASP A 40 -3.24 6.81 0.76
CA ASP A 40 -4.23 7.59 0.02
C ASP A 40 -4.07 7.50 -1.50
N GLU A 41 -2.93 7.01 -2.01
CA GLU A 41 -2.71 6.72 -3.43
C GLU A 41 -3.37 5.41 -3.90
N LEU A 42 -3.85 4.58 -2.97
CA LEU A 42 -4.69 3.43 -3.33
C LEU A 42 -6.05 3.91 -3.87
N PRO A 43 -6.64 3.17 -4.83
CA PRO A 43 -8.01 3.43 -5.27
C PRO A 43 -8.99 3.43 -4.10
N GLU A 44 -9.97 4.33 -4.11
CA GLU A 44 -10.93 4.51 -3.02
C GLU A 44 -11.62 3.21 -2.60
N GLU A 45 -12.16 2.46 -3.56
CA GLU A 45 -12.78 1.15 -3.32
C GLU A 45 -11.84 0.15 -2.63
N ALA A 46 -10.54 0.19 -2.97
CA ALA A 46 -9.54 -0.67 -2.36
C ALA A 46 -9.24 -0.25 -0.91
N ARG A 47 -9.15 1.07 -0.66
CA ARG A 47 -8.99 1.60 0.70
C ARG A 47 -10.19 1.27 1.57
N ASP A 48 -11.40 1.47 1.08
CA ASP A 48 -12.64 1.19 1.81
C ASP A 48 -12.72 -0.30 2.15
N HIS A 49 -12.46 -1.17 1.18
CA HIS A 49 -12.42 -2.61 1.42
C HIS A 49 -11.37 -3.01 2.47
N PHE A 50 -10.19 -2.38 2.43
CA PHE A 50 -9.14 -2.63 3.42
C PHE A 50 -9.59 -2.22 4.81
N LEU A 51 -10.12 -1.00 4.96
CA LEU A 51 -10.57 -0.44 6.24
C LEU A 51 -11.71 -1.26 6.85
N ASP A 52 -12.69 -1.67 6.05
CA ASP A 52 -13.82 -2.52 6.49
C ASP A 52 -13.38 -3.92 6.94
N ASN A 53 -12.17 -4.34 6.56
CA ASN A 53 -11.65 -5.68 6.83
C ASN A 53 -10.29 -5.63 7.54
N ARG A 54 -9.95 -4.51 8.21
CA ARG A 54 -8.59 -4.25 8.71
C ARG A 54 -8.03 -5.38 9.58
N GLU A 55 -8.85 -5.91 10.48
CA GLU A 55 -8.50 -7.02 11.40
C GLU A 55 -8.05 -8.28 10.66
N ARG A 56 -8.43 -8.44 9.37
CA ARG A 56 -8.04 -9.58 8.53
C ARG A 56 -6.70 -9.39 7.82
N TYR A 57 -6.15 -8.18 7.86
CA TYR A 57 -4.88 -7.81 7.24
C TYR A 57 -3.78 -7.51 8.27
N GLU A 58 -4.11 -7.49 9.56
CA GLU A 58 -3.15 -7.51 10.66
C GLU A 58 -2.53 -8.93 10.73
N ILE A 59 -1.20 -9.01 10.57
CA ILE A 59 -0.40 -10.25 10.64
C ILE A 59 0.43 -10.23 11.92
#